data_AF-A0A1P8M5E8-F1
#
_entry.id   AF-A0A1P8M5E8-F1
#
_cell.length_a   1.000
_cell.length_b   1.000
_cell.length_c   1.000
_cell.angle_alpha   90.00
_cell.angle_beta   90.00
_cell.angle_gamma   90.00
#
_symmetry.space_group_name_H-M   'P 1'
#
loop_
_entity.id
_entity.type
_entity.pdbx_description
1 polymer ?
#
loop_
_entity_poly.entity_id
_entity_poly.type
_entity_poly.pdbx_seq_one_letter_code
_entity_poly.pdbx_strand_id
1 'polypeptide(L)'
;MTHVFVAARRRKTGWVRRHRAGILFGVAMAAALAVVLILQSTQRSDSQELSIRNPGPSGARAAAQILSVRGVSVNQTESFQETLAAAREASRNGSGSTVLVYDERGFLPPEKLPALLAGTDRLVVVSPRLATLTGLGGTIRQAGVVPGSEQTLQPGCAVTDAEAAGDISADGGFLYTGGTVCYGSGATGRGLYASAEKGKLVVLGSTAVLSNQFLADHGNAALTLRTLGSQDHLIWYLPGPGDLGASPAPKTLAELAPAWSAFVAPWLLVVALFAVLWRGRRLGPLVFEPLPVVVKSAETAEGRARLYHEAHDVARAADTLRAGTVVRLAADLRVGAGADTVDVAAAAARHLDSTLPDMLRILQHRPGTESELVRWAQDLVRLEKEVQAR
;
A
#
# COMPACT_ATOMS: atom_id res chain seq x y z
N MET A 1 35.32 -12.30 59.96
CA MET A 1 35.23 -11.69 58.61
C MET A 1 34.63 -12.70 57.65
N THR A 2 33.31 -12.74 57.53
CA THR A 2 32.58 -13.46 56.45
C THR A 2 31.10 -13.12 56.55
N HIS A 3 30.41 -13.09 55.40
CA HIS A 3 28.98 -12.87 55.17
C HIS A 3 28.51 -11.44 54.88
N VAL A 4 28.77 -10.97 53.66
CA VAL A 4 27.80 -10.17 52.89
C VAL A 4 27.97 -10.56 51.42
N PHE A 5 26.88 -10.91 50.73
CA PHE A 5 26.60 -10.78 49.28
C PHE A 5 25.76 -11.93 48.72
N VAL A 6 24.48 -12.02 49.07
CA VAL A 6 23.46 -12.59 48.16
C VAL A 6 22.11 -11.89 48.39
N ALA A 7 21.76 -10.90 47.56
CA ALA A 7 20.37 -10.58 47.20
C ALA A 7 20.27 -9.35 46.26
N ALA A 8 20.68 -9.46 44.99
CA ALA A 8 20.41 -8.40 44.01
C ALA A 8 20.08 -8.90 42.59
N ARG A 9 19.69 -10.17 42.39
CA ARG A 9 19.44 -10.73 41.04
C ARG A 9 17.99 -11.04 40.66
N ARG A 10 16.99 -10.85 41.52
CA ARG A 10 15.60 -11.30 41.25
C ARG A 10 14.59 -10.26 40.73
N ARG A 11 14.98 -9.03 40.34
CA ARG A 11 14.00 -7.99 39.90
C ARG A 11 13.94 -7.67 38.40
N LYS A 12 14.86 -8.16 37.55
CA LYS A 12 14.88 -7.82 36.11
C LYS A 12 13.93 -8.66 35.22
N THR A 13 13.46 -9.81 35.68
CA THR A 13 12.66 -10.77 34.88
C THR A 13 11.17 -10.44 34.78
N GLY A 14 10.61 -9.62 35.68
CA GLY A 14 9.18 -9.29 35.69
C GLY A 14 8.73 -8.23 34.66
N TRP A 15 9.63 -7.32 34.27
CA TRP A 15 9.32 -6.23 33.34
C TRP A 15 9.22 -6.72 31.89
N VAL A 16 10.14 -7.61 31.49
CA VAL A 16 10.15 -8.25 30.17
C VAL A 16 8.91 -9.14 29.98
N ARG A 17 8.44 -9.84 31.02
CA ARG A 17 7.22 -10.67 30.93
C ARG A 17 5.94 -9.88 30.70
N ARG A 18 5.83 -8.65 31.23
CA ARG A 18 4.63 -7.81 31.06
C ARG A 18 4.55 -7.09 29.71
N HIS A 19 5.68 -6.84 29.04
CA HIS A 19 5.71 -6.11 27.76
C HIS A 19 5.93 -7.01 26.55
N ARG A 20 6.19 -8.31 26.76
CA ARG A 20 6.32 -9.33 25.69
C ARG A 20 5.10 -9.39 24.77
N ALA A 21 3.89 -9.27 25.32
CA ALA A 21 2.67 -9.25 24.53
C ALA A 21 2.60 -8.03 23.61
N GLY A 22 2.97 -6.84 24.10
CA GLY A 22 3.00 -5.61 23.29
C GLY A 22 4.08 -5.63 22.19
N ILE A 23 5.25 -6.20 22.47
CA ILE A 23 6.32 -6.35 21.48
C ILE A 23 5.92 -7.37 20.41
N LEU A 24 5.36 -8.52 20.81
CA LEU A 24 4.86 -9.53 19.86
C LEU A 24 3.74 -8.99 18.98
N PHE A 25 2.82 -8.21 19.55
CA PHE A 25 1.75 -7.55 18.79
C PHE A 25 2.30 -6.52 17.79
N GLY A 26 3.27 -5.70 18.20
CA GLY A 26 3.92 -4.73 17.32
C GLY A 26 4.67 -5.40 16.15
N VAL A 27 5.39 -6.50 16.42
CA VAL A 27 6.09 -7.29 15.38
C VAL A 27 5.09 -7.96 14.44
N ALA A 28 4.00 -8.55 14.97
CA ALA A 28 2.96 -9.17 14.15
C ALA A 28 2.27 -8.15 13.23
N MET A 29 2.00 -6.94 13.74
CA MET A 29 1.37 -5.88 12.94
C MET A 29 2.32 -5.33 11.86
N ALA A 30 3.61 -5.17 12.17
CA ALA A 30 4.61 -4.79 11.17
C ALA A 30 4.79 -5.87 10.09
N ALA A 31 4.79 -7.15 10.47
CA ALA A 31 4.83 -8.26 9.52
C ALA A 31 3.57 -8.32 8.66
N ALA A 32 2.38 -8.13 9.24
CA ALA A 32 1.13 -8.05 8.49
C ALA A 32 1.13 -6.88 7.49
N LEU A 33 1.61 -5.70 7.90
CA LEU A 33 1.74 -4.55 7.01
C LEU A 33 2.73 -4.83 5.87
N ALA A 34 3.88 -5.45 6.16
CA ALA A 34 4.85 -5.84 5.15
C ALA A 34 4.26 -6.84 4.15
N VAL A 35 3.51 -7.85 4.62
CA VAL A 35 2.81 -8.82 3.76
C VAL A 35 1.77 -8.13 2.89
N VAL A 36 0.98 -7.19 3.44
CA VAL A 36 0.01 -6.40 2.66
C VAL A 36 0.70 -5.56 1.58
N LEU A 37 1.83 -4.92 1.90
CA LEU A 37 2.61 -4.14 0.94
C LEU A 37 3.20 -5.02 -0.18
N ILE A 38 3.68 -6.23 0.15
CA ILE A 38 4.21 -7.20 -0.82
C ILE A 38 3.08 -7.74 -1.72
N LEU A 39 1.92 -8.09 -1.16
CA LEU A 39 0.78 -8.57 -1.94
C LEU A 39 0.25 -7.48 -2.89
N GLN A 40 0.20 -6.22 -2.45
CA GLN A 40 -0.19 -5.09 -3.30
C GLN A 40 0.84 -4.81 -4.41
N SER A 41 2.14 -5.04 -4.18
CA SER A 41 3.14 -4.87 -5.24
C SER A 41 3.02 -5.92 -6.35
N THR A 42 2.54 -7.13 -6.01
CA THR A 42 2.34 -8.21 -7.00
C THR A 42 1.09 -8.07 -7.87
N GLN A 43 0.15 -7.20 -7.48
CA GLN A 43 -1.11 -6.97 -8.21
C GLN A 43 -1.18 -5.62 -8.94
N ARG A 44 -0.04 -5.03 -9.31
CA ARG A 44 -0.08 -3.93 -10.28
C ARG A 44 -0.52 -4.50 -11.63
N SER A 45 -1.84 -4.46 -11.87
CA SER A 45 -2.41 -4.64 -13.20
C SER A 45 -1.65 -3.71 -14.14
N ASP A 46 -0.97 -4.28 -15.12
CA ASP A 46 -0.27 -3.49 -16.14
C ASP A 46 -1.29 -2.54 -16.78
N SER A 47 -1.03 -1.24 -16.66
CA SER A 47 -1.90 -0.18 -17.19
C SER A 47 -1.23 0.59 -18.32
N GLN A 48 -0.09 0.10 -18.83
CA GLN A 48 0.63 0.74 -19.93
C GLN A 48 -0.21 0.65 -21.21
N GLU A 49 -0.33 1.77 -21.92
CA GLU A 49 -0.99 1.83 -23.21
C GLU A 49 -0.33 0.86 -24.20
N LEU A 50 -1.16 0.15 -24.97
CA LEU A 50 -0.78 -0.91 -25.88
C LEU A 50 0.02 -2.07 -25.26
N SER A 51 0.06 -2.23 -23.94
CA SER A 51 0.60 -3.47 -23.33
C SER A 51 -0.31 -4.66 -23.63
N ILE A 52 0.29 -5.80 -24.01
CA ILE A 52 -0.41 -7.08 -24.22
C ILE A 52 -0.92 -7.66 -22.90
N ARG A 53 -0.40 -7.17 -21.76
CA ARG A 53 -0.81 -7.59 -20.41
C ARG A 53 -1.90 -6.68 -19.85
N ASN A 54 -2.10 -5.50 -20.42
CA ASN A 54 -3.14 -4.55 -20.01
C ASN A 54 -4.51 -4.96 -20.58
N PRO A 55 -5.48 -5.39 -19.73
CA PRO A 55 -6.83 -5.73 -20.18
C PRO A 55 -7.75 -4.51 -20.30
N GLY A 56 -7.31 -3.31 -19.90
CA GLY A 56 -8.09 -2.08 -19.94
C GLY A 56 -8.29 -1.55 -21.38
N PRO A 57 -9.12 -0.51 -21.56
CA PRO A 57 -9.49 0.02 -22.88
C PRO A 57 -8.30 0.39 -23.78
N SER A 58 -7.25 0.99 -23.20
CA SER A 58 -6.05 1.41 -23.92
C SER A 58 -4.99 0.30 -24.09
N GLY A 59 -5.20 -0.89 -23.51
CA GLY A 59 -4.28 -2.02 -23.67
C GLY A 59 -4.40 -2.69 -25.05
N ALA A 60 -3.55 -3.69 -25.32
CA ALA A 60 -3.58 -4.46 -26.57
C ALA A 60 -3.71 -5.98 -26.34
N ARG A 61 -4.16 -6.38 -25.15
CA ARG A 61 -4.35 -7.79 -24.78
C ARG A 61 -5.25 -8.56 -25.76
N ALA A 62 -6.32 -7.92 -26.25
CA ALA A 62 -7.23 -8.55 -27.20
C ALA A 62 -6.53 -8.89 -28.52
N ALA A 63 -5.79 -7.94 -29.10
CA ALA A 63 -5.03 -8.15 -30.34
C ALA A 63 -3.99 -9.27 -30.17
N ALA A 64 -3.22 -9.22 -29.07
CA ALA A 64 -2.21 -10.24 -28.77
C ALA A 64 -2.81 -11.65 -28.59
N GLN A 65 -3.95 -11.76 -27.90
CA GLN A 65 -4.62 -13.05 -27.71
C GLN A 65 -5.17 -13.60 -29.03
N ILE A 66 -5.78 -12.77 -29.88
CA ILE A 66 -6.30 -13.20 -31.18
C ILE A 66 -5.15 -13.66 -32.08
N LEU A 67 -4.04 -12.92 -32.14
CA LEU A 67 -2.83 -13.32 -32.87
C LEU A 67 -2.28 -14.66 -32.36
N SER A 68 -2.23 -14.84 -31.04
CA SER A 68 -1.78 -16.10 -30.42
C SER A 68 -2.66 -17.29 -30.79
N VAL A 69 -4.00 -17.12 -30.77
CA VAL A 69 -4.96 -18.15 -31.19
C VAL A 69 -4.83 -18.47 -32.69
N ARG A 70 -4.40 -17.50 -33.50
CA ARG A 70 -4.13 -17.66 -34.94
C ARG A 70 -2.74 -18.25 -35.25
N GLY A 71 -1.96 -18.62 -34.24
CA GLY A 71 -0.68 -19.31 -34.39
C GLY A 71 0.56 -18.41 -34.35
N VAL A 72 0.42 -17.11 -34.12
CA VAL A 72 1.55 -16.19 -33.99
C VAL A 72 2.08 -16.21 -32.56
N SER A 73 3.37 -16.48 -32.37
CA SER A 73 4.02 -16.42 -31.06
C SER A 73 4.25 -14.95 -30.66
N VAL A 74 3.40 -14.43 -29.77
CA VAL A 74 3.49 -13.04 -29.29
C VAL A 74 4.30 -12.96 -27.99
N ASN A 75 5.38 -12.18 -27.97
CA ASN A 75 6.16 -11.87 -26.77
C ASN A 75 6.33 -10.36 -26.59
N GLN A 76 6.11 -9.83 -25.38
CA GLN A 76 6.33 -8.42 -25.08
C GLN A 76 7.69 -8.21 -24.43
N THR A 77 8.46 -7.26 -24.95
CA THR A 77 9.79 -6.87 -24.46
C THR A 77 9.79 -5.41 -24.01
N GLU A 78 10.67 -5.09 -23.05
CA GLU A 78 10.76 -3.73 -22.47
C GLU A 78 12.12 -3.09 -22.67
N SER A 79 13.03 -3.79 -23.38
CA SER A 79 14.34 -3.27 -23.72
C SER A 79 14.76 -3.61 -25.15
N PHE A 80 15.59 -2.76 -25.71
CA PHE A 80 16.18 -2.90 -27.03
C PHE A 80 17.02 -4.17 -27.15
N GLN A 81 17.80 -4.50 -26.12
CA GLN A 81 18.67 -5.69 -26.14
C GLN A 81 17.86 -6.98 -26.13
N GLU A 82 16.82 -7.04 -25.30
CA GLU A 82 15.89 -8.18 -25.26
C GLU A 82 15.16 -8.34 -26.60
N THR A 83 14.70 -7.24 -27.19
CA THR A 83 14.03 -7.23 -28.50
C THR A 83 14.93 -7.76 -29.61
N LEU A 84 16.18 -7.29 -29.68
CA LEU A 84 17.14 -7.80 -30.67
C LEU A 84 17.52 -9.26 -30.42
N ALA A 85 17.63 -9.69 -29.16
CA ALA A 85 17.90 -11.08 -28.82
C ALA A 85 16.77 -11.99 -29.28
N ALA A 86 15.51 -11.60 -29.02
CA ALA A 86 14.33 -12.32 -29.46
C ALA A 86 14.21 -12.40 -31.00
N ALA A 87 14.49 -11.29 -31.70
CA ALA A 87 14.47 -11.27 -33.17
C ALA A 87 15.54 -12.20 -33.77
N ARG A 88 16.76 -12.19 -33.21
CA ARG A 88 17.83 -13.11 -33.62
C ARG A 88 17.53 -14.57 -33.28
N GLU A 89 16.82 -14.83 -32.19
CA GLU A 89 16.39 -16.19 -31.83
C GLU A 89 15.36 -16.72 -32.83
N ALA A 90 14.34 -15.93 -33.17
CA ALA A 90 13.38 -16.27 -34.22
C ALA A 90 14.08 -16.59 -35.55
N SER A 91 14.99 -15.71 -35.98
CA SER A 91 15.77 -15.89 -37.21
C SER A 91 16.64 -17.16 -37.18
N ARG A 92 17.28 -17.48 -36.05
CA ARG A 92 18.07 -18.72 -35.88
C ARG A 92 17.22 -19.99 -35.98
N ASN A 93 15.96 -19.91 -35.56
CA ASN A 93 15.00 -21.01 -35.68
C ASN A 93 14.40 -21.12 -37.10
N GLY A 94 14.88 -20.32 -38.06
CA GLY A 94 14.41 -20.31 -39.45
C GLY A 94 13.02 -19.69 -39.63
N SER A 95 12.52 -19.00 -38.61
CA SER A 95 11.20 -18.36 -38.59
C SER A 95 11.38 -16.84 -38.74
N GLY A 96 10.48 -16.18 -39.46
CA GLY A 96 10.52 -14.73 -39.59
C GLY A 96 10.03 -14.03 -38.33
N SER A 97 10.44 -12.77 -38.14
CA SER A 97 9.97 -11.93 -37.03
C SER A 97 9.35 -10.62 -37.49
N THR A 98 8.19 -10.28 -36.92
CA THR A 98 7.64 -8.93 -36.92
C THR A 98 7.96 -8.26 -35.58
N VAL A 99 8.53 -7.06 -35.60
CA VAL A 99 8.70 -6.23 -34.41
C VAL A 99 7.71 -5.08 -34.47
N LEU A 100 6.84 -4.97 -33.48
CA LEU A 100 6.04 -3.77 -33.23
C LEU A 100 6.78 -2.87 -32.26
N VAL A 101 6.83 -1.57 -32.52
CA VAL A 101 7.38 -0.55 -31.62
C VAL A 101 6.34 0.51 -31.34
N TYR A 102 6.05 0.74 -30.06
CA TYR A 102 5.27 1.89 -29.62
C TYR A 102 6.03 2.63 -28.52
N ASP A 103 6.54 3.82 -28.86
CA ASP A 103 7.36 4.66 -27.99
C ASP A 103 6.71 6.03 -27.78
N GLU A 104 5.69 6.08 -26.94
CA GLU A 104 4.98 7.32 -26.61
C GLU A 104 5.90 8.35 -25.95
N ARG A 105 6.82 7.87 -25.09
CA ARG A 105 7.65 8.68 -24.20
C ARG A 105 9.02 9.03 -24.78
N GLY A 106 9.39 8.47 -25.93
CA GLY A 106 10.67 8.74 -26.60
C GLY A 106 11.86 8.10 -25.88
N PHE A 107 11.69 6.92 -25.28
CA PHE A 107 12.77 6.21 -24.62
C PHE A 107 13.75 5.55 -25.57
N LEU A 108 13.34 5.26 -26.81
CA LEU A 108 14.18 4.61 -27.80
C LEU A 108 15.01 5.65 -28.57
N PRO A 109 16.32 5.75 -28.31
CA PRO A 109 17.18 6.69 -29.03
C PRO A 109 17.20 6.39 -30.54
N PRO A 110 17.17 7.42 -31.40
CA PRO A 110 17.02 7.24 -32.85
C PRO A 110 18.20 6.49 -33.47
N GLU A 111 19.38 6.51 -32.85
CA GLU A 111 20.58 5.80 -33.34
C GLU A 111 20.44 4.28 -33.24
N LYS A 112 19.50 3.77 -32.43
CA LYS A 112 19.21 2.32 -32.29
C LYS A 112 18.25 1.79 -33.36
N LEU A 113 17.47 2.66 -34.00
CA LEU A 113 16.42 2.27 -34.96
C LEU A 113 16.96 1.61 -36.25
N PRO A 114 18.08 2.05 -36.84
CA PRO A 114 18.65 1.36 -38.00
C PRO A 114 19.00 -0.10 -37.71
N ALA A 115 19.55 -0.38 -36.52
CA ALA A 115 19.89 -1.73 -36.09
C ALA A 115 18.63 -2.59 -35.88
N LEU A 116 17.54 -2.00 -35.39
CA LEU A 116 16.26 -2.69 -35.25
C LEU A 116 15.66 -3.03 -36.63
N LEU A 117 15.64 -2.07 -37.55
CA LEU A 117 15.16 -2.27 -38.92
C LEU A 117 16.00 -3.30 -39.69
N ALA A 118 17.31 -3.33 -39.49
CA ALA A 118 18.18 -4.32 -40.10
C ALA A 118 17.98 -5.73 -39.51
N GLY A 119 17.71 -5.83 -38.21
CA GLY A 119 17.65 -7.08 -37.45
C GLY A 119 16.30 -7.80 -37.41
N THR A 120 15.28 -7.31 -38.12
CA THR A 120 13.94 -7.91 -38.21
C THR A 120 13.52 -8.09 -39.67
N ASP A 121 12.54 -8.95 -39.94
CA ASP A 121 11.95 -9.11 -41.28
C ASP A 121 10.89 -8.05 -41.57
N ARG A 122 10.16 -7.63 -40.54
CA ARG A 122 9.19 -6.54 -40.60
C ARG A 122 9.25 -5.70 -39.33
N LEU A 123 9.22 -4.39 -39.50
CA LEU A 123 9.18 -3.39 -38.43
C LEU A 123 7.90 -2.56 -38.57
N VAL A 124 7.05 -2.61 -37.57
CA VAL A 124 5.80 -1.84 -37.49
C VAL A 124 5.95 -0.81 -36.38
N VAL A 125 5.83 0.46 -36.69
CA VAL A 125 6.02 1.55 -35.73
C VAL A 125 4.71 2.28 -35.54
N VAL A 126 4.22 2.32 -34.30
CA VAL A 126 2.93 2.92 -33.96
C VAL A 126 3.15 4.35 -33.47
N SER A 127 2.40 5.26 -34.07
CA SER A 127 2.40 6.71 -33.85
C SER A 127 3.81 7.32 -33.68
N PRO A 128 4.79 7.02 -34.57
CA PRO A 128 6.14 7.54 -34.44
C PRO A 128 6.17 9.06 -34.53
N ARG A 129 7.06 9.65 -33.72
CA ARG A 129 7.39 11.08 -33.76
C ARG A 129 8.60 11.34 -34.65
N LEU A 130 8.93 12.62 -34.84
CA LEU A 130 10.03 13.07 -35.71
C LEU A 130 11.37 12.37 -35.44
N ALA A 131 11.77 12.21 -34.17
CA ALA A 131 13.03 11.56 -33.81
C ALA A 131 13.07 10.10 -34.31
N THR A 132 11.99 9.35 -34.06
CA THR A 132 11.86 7.96 -34.52
C THR A 132 11.92 7.85 -36.04
N LEU A 133 11.19 8.71 -36.76
CA LEU A 133 11.21 8.75 -38.22
C LEU A 133 12.60 9.09 -38.78
N THR A 134 13.31 10.01 -38.14
CA THR A 134 14.67 10.42 -38.53
C THR A 134 15.66 9.27 -38.37
N GLY A 135 15.57 8.52 -37.25
CA GLY A 135 16.38 7.32 -37.02
C GLY A 135 16.07 6.17 -38.00
N LEU A 136 14.90 6.16 -38.64
CA LEU A 136 14.51 5.20 -39.67
C LEU A 136 14.86 5.66 -41.10
N GLY A 137 15.70 6.68 -41.25
CA GLY A 137 16.18 7.16 -42.55
C GLY A 137 15.32 8.26 -43.19
N GLY A 138 14.22 8.68 -42.55
CA GLY A 138 13.43 9.83 -42.99
C GLY A 138 12.62 9.65 -44.29
N THR A 139 12.51 8.41 -44.78
CA THR A 139 11.69 8.03 -45.95
C THR A 139 10.20 8.31 -45.70
N ILE A 140 9.74 8.03 -44.49
CA ILE A 140 8.38 8.35 -44.02
C ILE A 140 8.48 9.60 -43.14
N ARG A 141 7.58 10.57 -43.35
CA ARG A 141 7.53 11.84 -42.61
C ARG A 141 6.13 12.09 -42.06
N GLN A 142 6.05 12.70 -40.89
CA GLN A 142 4.77 13.14 -40.32
C GLN A 142 4.21 14.31 -41.16
N ALA A 143 2.94 14.21 -41.52
CA ALA A 143 2.25 15.09 -42.47
C ALA A 143 0.91 15.65 -41.91
N GLY A 144 0.75 15.64 -40.58
CA GLY A 144 -0.38 16.24 -39.88
C GLY A 144 -1.10 15.26 -38.95
N VAL A 145 -2.35 15.60 -38.64
CA VAL A 145 -3.28 14.81 -37.82
C VAL A 145 -4.59 14.63 -38.57
N VAL A 146 -5.32 13.58 -38.22
CA VAL A 146 -6.68 13.36 -38.72
C VAL A 146 -7.61 14.42 -38.12
N PRO A 147 -8.44 15.13 -38.92
CA PRO A 147 -9.41 16.08 -38.40
C PRO A 147 -10.45 15.38 -37.53
N GLY A 148 -10.82 15.97 -36.38
CA GLY A 148 -11.81 15.38 -35.47
C GLY A 148 -13.23 15.25 -36.04
N SER A 149 -13.51 15.81 -37.21
CA SER A 149 -14.77 15.60 -37.95
C SER A 149 -14.82 14.26 -38.69
N GLU A 150 -13.68 13.61 -38.90
CA GLU A 150 -13.62 12.30 -39.54
C GLU A 150 -13.68 11.20 -38.49
N GLN A 151 -14.62 10.28 -38.65
CA GLN A 151 -14.79 9.13 -37.74
C GLN A 151 -14.17 7.86 -38.31
N THR A 152 -14.13 7.75 -39.64
CA THR A 152 -13.63 6.59 -40.37
C THR A 152 -12.81 7.00 -41.58
N LEU A 153 -11.80 6.20 -41.93
CA LEU A 153 -10.95 6.40 -43.10
C LEU A 153 -11.04 5.20 -44.03
N GLN A 154 -11.18 5.43 -45.33
CA GLN A 154 -11.09 4.40 -46.36
C GLN A 154 -9.63 4.17 -46.77
N PRO A 155 -9.24 2.95 -47.18
CA PRO A 155 -7.84 2.59 -47.43
C PRO A 155 -7.21 3.44 -48.54
N GLY A 156 -7.93 3.72 -49.63
CA GLY A 156 -7.49 4.66 -50.68
C GLY A 156 -6.16 4.29 -51.36
N CYS A 157 -5.76 3.02 -51.31
CA CYS A 157 -4.49 2.50 -51.82
C CYS A 157 -4.63 1.02 -52.23
N ALA A 158 -3.65 0.48 -52.96
CA ALA A 158 -3.61 -0.91 -53.41
C ALA A 158 -2.78 -1.85 -52.50
N VAL A 159 -2.67 -1.52 -51.20
CA VAL A 159 -2.00 -2.39 -50.23
C VAL A 159 -3.00 -3.46 -49.79
N THR A 160 -2.67 -4.73 -50.01
CA THR A 160 -3.55 -5.87 -49.76
C THR A 160 -4.10 -5.92 -48.33
N ASP A 161 -3.27 -5.55 -47.35
CA ASP A 161 -3.68 -5.54 -45.93
C ASP A 161 -4.66 -4.41 -45.63
N ALA A 162 -4.53 -3.26 -46.30
CA ALA A 162 -5.43 -2.14 -46.14
C ALA A 162 -6.76 -2.38 -46.88
N GLU A 163 -6.71 -2.90 -48.11
CA GLU A 163 -7.91 -3.24 -48.87
C GLU A 163 -8.76 -4.30 -48.18
N ALA A 164 -8.12 -5.34 -47.62
CA ALA A 164 -8.83 -6.39 -46.90
C ALA A 164 -9.41 -5.92 -45.56
N ALA A 165 -8.84 -4.89 -44.96
CA ALA A 165 -9.37 -4.33 -43.72
C ALA A 165 -10.62 -3.47 -43.96
N GLY A 166 -10.72 -2.82 -45.12
CA GLY A 166 -11.83 -1.92 -45.39
C GLY A 166 -11.63 -0.58 -44.66
N ASP A 167 -12.70 0.04 -44.20
CA ASP A 167 -12.63 1.27 -43.41
C ASP A 167 -12.04 1.04 -42.02
N ILE A 168 -11.33 2.02 -41.46
CA ILE A 168 -10.79 1.96 -40.09
C ILE A 168 -11.20 3.19 -39.29
N SER A 169 -11.09 3.10 -37.96
CA SER A 169 -11.34 4.26 -37.09
C SER A 169 -10.29 5.36 -37.31
N ALA A 170 -10.77 6.59 -37.35
CA ALA A 170 -9.98 7.80 -37.59
C ALA A 170 -9.42 8.45 -36.30
N ASP A 171 -9.77 7.91 -35.13
CA ASP A 171 -9.56 8.55 -33.83
C ASP A 171 -8.09 8.79 -33.49
N GLY A 172 -7.80 10.01 -33.01
CA GLY A 172 -6.49 10.43 -32.51
C GLY A 172 -5.30 10.24 -33.46
N GLY A 173 -5.54 10.01 -34.76
CA GLY A 173 -4.51 9.54 -35.69
C GLY A 173 -3.55 10.62 -36.18
N PHE A 174 -2.27 10.28 -36.26
CA PHE A 174 -1.29 11.04 -37.04
C PHE A 174 -1.30 10.59 -38.50
N LEU A 175 -1.09 11.55 -39.40
CA LEU A 175 -0.95 11.29 -40.83
C LEU A 175 0.52 11.33 -41.22
N TYR A 176 0.91 10.47 -42.15
CA TYR A 176 2.27 10.34 -42.65
C TYR A 176 2.30 10.38 -44.18
N THR A 177 3.44 10.78 -44.72
CA THR A 177 3.73 10.78 -46.15
C THR A 177 5.04 10.05 -46.43
N GLY A 178 5.26 9.66 -47.68
CA GLY A 178 6.41 8.87 -48.11
C GLY A 178 6.10 7.37 -48.23
N GLY A 179 6.71 6.72 -49.21
CA GLY A 179 6.38 5.34 -49.56
C GLY A 179 4.94 5.19 -50.10
N THR A 180 4.32 4.04 -49.83
CA THR A 180 2.90 3.78 -50.13
C THR A 180 2.05 4.15 -48.93
N VAL A 181 1.10 5.06 -49.13
CA VAL A 181 0.28 5.63 -48.06
C VAL A 181 -1.18 5.22 -48.25
N CYS A 182 -1.85 4.86 -47.16
CA CYS A 182 -3.26 4.47 -47.12
C CYS A 182 -3.98 5.20 -45.97
N TYR A 183 -5.32 5.20 -45.99
CA TYR A 183 -6.15 5.85 -44.97
C TYR A 183 -5.90 7.35 -44.88
N GLY A 184 -6.10 8.03 -46.00
CA GLY A 184 -5.89 9.47 -46.13
C GLY A 184 -7.10 10.30 -45.75
N SER A 185 -6.83 11.47 -45.16
CA SER A 185 -7.81 12.51 -44.87
C SER A 185 -7.48 13.76 -45.69
N GLY A 186 -8.44 14.24 -46.50
CA GLY A 186 -8.29 15.45 -47.30
C GLY A 186 -7.23 15.34 -48.41
N ALA A 187 -6.16 16.16 -48.33
CA ALA A 187 -5.19 16.32 -49.41
C ALA A 187 -4.44 15.02 -49.75
N THR A 188 -4.23 14.79 -51.05
CA THR A 188 -3.60 13.57 -51.59
C THR A 188 -2.19 13.36 -51.07
N GLY A 189 -1.84 12.12 -50.70
CA GLY A 189 -0.46 11.71 -50.38
C GLY A 189 -0.07 11.72 -48.90
N ARG A 190 -1.05 11.85 -47.99
CA ARG A 190 -0.87 11.64 -46.54
C ARG A 190 -1.92 10.68 -46.00
N GLY A 191 -1.58 9.88 -44.99
CA GLY A 191 -2.46 8.82 -44.49
C GLY A 191 -1.98 8.21 -43.18
N LEU A 192 -2.89 7.52 -42.49
CA LEU A 192 -2.63 6.89 -41.20
C LEU A 192 -1.71 5.67 -41.33
N TYR A 193 -1.72 5.01 -42.49
CA TYR A 193 -0.80 3.92 -42.80
C TYR A 193 0.23 4.39 -43.83
N ALA A 194 1.51 4.14 -43.56
CA ALA A 194 2.57 4.34 -44.55
C ALA A 194 3.52 3.14 -44.57
N SER A 195 3.91 2.71 -45.76
CA SER A 195 4.77 1.55 -45.99
C SER A 195 5.97 1.94 -46.85
N ALA A 196 7.17 1.60 -46.38
CA ALA A 196 8.44 1.80 -47.06
C ALA A 196 9.25 0.49 -47.11
N GLU A 197 10.42 0.52 -47.75
CA GLU A 197 11.33 -0.64 -47.80
C GLU A 197 10.65 -1.94 -48.30
N LYS A 198 9.84 -1.83 -49.38
CA LYS A 198 9.05 -2.94 -49.93
C LYS A 198 8.11 -3.62 -48.90
N GLY A 199 7.59 -2.86 -47.94
CA GLY A 199 6.72 -3.37 -46.88
C GLY A 199 7.47 -3.87 -45.65
N LYS A 200 8.81 -3.78 -45.62
CA LYS A 200 9.58 -4.10 -44.41
C LYS A 200 9.32 -3.09 -43.29
N LEU A 201 9.18 -1.80 -43.62
CA LEU A 201 8.86 -0.76 -42.66
C LEU A 201 7.41 -0.31 -42.84
N VAL A 202 6.61 -0.43 -41.79
CA VAL A 202 5.23 0.05 -41.73
C VAL A 202 5.06 1.03 -40.58
N VAL A 203 4.35 2.12 -40.83
CA VAL A 203 3.95 3.11 -39.83
C VAL A 203 2.43 3.09 -39.72
N LEU A 204 1.94 2.98 -38.48
CA LEU A 204 0.53 3.10 -38.13
C LEU A 204 0.35 4.36 -37.28
N GLY A 205 -0.52 5.28 -37.69
CA GLY A 205 -0.62 6.58 -37.07
C GLY A 205 -1.53 6.69 -35.86
N SER A 206 -2.31 5.66 -35.57
CA SER A 206 -3.24 5.65 -34.43
C SER A 206 -3.05 4.40 -33.58
N THR A 207 -3.02 4.58 -32.26
CA THR A 207 -3.06 3.49 -31.29
C THR A 207 -4.45 2.87 -31.20
N ALA A 208 -5.51 3.60 -31.58
CA ALA A 208 -6.90 3.12 -31.52
C ALA A 208 -7.09 1.85 -32.36
N VAL A 209 -6.43 1.75 -33.52
CA VAL A 209 -6.50 0.57 -34.40
C VAL A 209 -6.06 -0.73 -33.69
N LEU A 210 -5.21 -0.61 -32.66
CA LEU A 210 -4.65 -1.73 -31.91
C LEU A 210 -5.25 -1.90 -30.50
N SER A 211 -5.94 -0.88 -29.99
CA SER A 211 -6.39 -0.85 -28.60
C SER A 211 -7.60 -1.74 -28.37
N ASN A 212 -7.72 -2.31 -27.18
CA ASN A 212 -8.82 -3.20 -26.79
C ASN A 212 -10.20 -2.54 -27.00
N GLN A 213 -10.28 -1.22 -26.82
CA GLN A 213 -11.53 -0.46 -26.94
C GLN A 213 -12.07 -0.43 -28.37
N PHE A 214 -11.21 -0.22 -29.36
CA PHE A 214 -11.62 0.03 -30.74
C PHE A 214 -11.24 -1.10 -31.70
N LEU A 215 -10.58 -2.16 -31.21
CA LEU A 215 -10.13 -3.28 -32.07
C LEU A 215 -11.28 -3.92 -32.86
N ALA A 216 -12.46 -4.04 -32.25
CA ALA A 216 -13.64 -4.63 -32.88
C ALA A 216 -14.40 -3.68 -33.81
N ASP A 217 -14.00 -2.40 -33.86
CA ASP A 217 -14.67 -1.40 -34.67
C ASP A 217 -14.10 -1.39 -36.09
N HIS A 218 -15.00 -1.32 -37.07
CA HIS A 218 -14.65 -1.27 -38.49
C HIS A 218 -13.64 -2.38 -38.87
N GLY A 219 -12.64 -2.03 -39.67
CA GLY A 219 -11.53 -2.87 -40.12
C GLY A 219 -10.33 -2.92 -39.19
N ASN A 220 -10.40 -2.38 -37.97
CA ASN A 220 -9.23 -2.23 -37.09
C ASN A 220 -8.56 -3.58 -36.78
N ALA A 221 -9.34 -4.59 -36.39
CA ALA A 221 -8.83 -5.95 -36.19
C ALA A 221 -8.21 -6.51 -37.47
N ALA A 222 -8.85 -6.35 -38.62
CA ALA A 222 -8.34 -6.88 -39.87
C ALA A 222 -6.99 -6.22 -40.25
N LEU A 223 -6.86 -4.90 -40.10
CA LEU A 223 -5.62 -4.18 -40.34
C LEU A 223 -4.53 -4.61 -39.35
N THR A 224 -4.82 -4.63 -38.06
CA THR A 224 -3.87 -5.02 -37.00
C THR A 224 -3.38 -6.45 -37.19
N LEU A 225 -4.29 -7.41 -37.37
CA LEU A 225 -3.93 -8.82 -37.46
C LEU A 225 -3.13 -9.14 -38.71
N ARG A 226 -3.45 -8.51 -39.86
CA ARG A 226 -2.71 -8.72 -41.11
C ARG A 226 -1.35 -8.03 -41.09
N THR A 227 -1.28 -6.82 -40.53
CA THR A 227 -0.04 -6.05 -40.46
C THR A 227 0.97 -6.68 -39.51
N LEU A 228 0.51 -7.26 -38.39
CA LEU A 228 1.37 -7.83 -37.35
C LEU A 228 1.59 -9.34 -37.51
N GLY A 229 0.60 -10.07 -38.02
CA GLY A 229 0.63 -11.51 -38.18
C GLY A 229 1.24 -11.99 -39.50
N SER A 230 2.07 -11.18 -40.15
CA SER A 230 2.77 -11.57 -41.39
C SER A 230 3.91 -12.57 -41.18
N GLN A 231 4.32 -12.77 -39.94
CA GLN A 231 5.43 -13.65 -39.53
C GLN A 231 4.99 -14.49 -38.32
N ASP A 232 5.65 -15.63 -38.09
CA ASP A 232 5.31 -16.57 -37.02
C ASP A 232 5.64 -16.03 -35.62
N HIS A 233 6.62 -15.14 -35.50
CA HIS A 233 6.99 -14.48 -34.24
C HIS A 233 6.65 -12.98 -34.28
N LEU A 234 5.89 -12.53 -33.29
CA LEU A 234 5.62 -11.11 -33.05
C LEU A 234 6.29 -10.67 -31.74
N ILE A 235 7.22 -9.75 -31.86
CA ILE A 235 7.88 -9.11 -30.72
C ILE A 235 7.22 -7.76 -30.51
N TRP A 236 6.47 -7.64 -29.43
CA TRP A 236 5.74 -6.46 -29.03
C TRP A 236 6.62 -5.59 -28.15
N TYR A 237 7.38 -4.68 -28.75
CA TYR A 237 8.38 -3.90 -28.04
C TYR A 237 7.79 -2.57 -27.54
N LEU A 238 7.76 -2.40 -26.22
CA LEU A 238 7.40 -1.16 -25.54
C LEU A 238 8.63 -0.59 -24.83
N PRO A 239 9.38 0.33 -25.47
CA PRO A 239 10.59 0.90 -24.90
C PRO A 239 10.36 1.46 -23.49
N GLY A 240 11.33 1.21 -22.61
CA GLY A 240 11.27 1.61 -21.21
C GLY A 240 12.47 2.48 -20.80
N PRO A 241 12.52 2.93 -19.54
CA PRO A 241 13.65 3.71 -19.02
C PRO A 241 15.02 3.03 -19.17
N GLY A 242 15.05 1.69 -19.29
CA GLY A 242 16.28 0.93 -19.53
C GLY A 242 16.90 1.14 -20.92
N ASP A 243 16.18 1.75 -21.87
CA ASP A 243 16.67 2.03 -23.22
C ASP A 243 17.39 3.37 -23.37
N LEU A 244 17.18 4.27 -22.42
CA LEU A 244 18.00 5.45 -22.25
C LEU A 244 19.42 4.98 -21.90
N GLY A 245 20.41 5.39 -22.69
CA GLY A 245 21.78 4.85 -22.64
C GLY A 245 22.33 4.62 -21.23
N ALA A 246 22.86 3.41 -21.02
CA ALA A 246 23.65 2.93 -19.89
C ALA A 246 23.70 3.84 -18.63
N SER A 247 22.84 3.54 -17.64
CA SER A 247 23.35 3.39 -16.28
C SER A 247 23.55 1.90 -16.02
N PRO A 248 24.77 1.46 -15.65
CA PRO A 248 25.01 0.06 -15.32
C PRO A 248 24.23 -0.29 -14.06
N ALA A 249 23.47 -1.39 -14.13
CA ALA A 249 22.61 -1.94 -13.09
C ALA A 249 21.37 -1.09 -12.71
N PRO A 250 20.24 -1.73 -12.34
CA PRO A 250 19.13 -1.03 -11.70
C PRO A 250 19.67 -0.36 -10.44
N LYS A 251 19.74 0.97 -10.46
CA LYS A 251 20.14 1.77 -9.30
C LYS A 251 19.28 1.35 -8.12
N THR A 252 19.93 0.90 -7.05
CA THR A 252 19.21 0.50 -5.84
C THR A 252 18.45 1.70 -5.28
N LEU A 253 17.38 1.46 -4.51
CA LEU A 253 16.61 2.55 -3.87
C LEU A 253 17.50 3.51 -3.07
N ALA A 254 18.66 3.04 -2.58
CA ALA A 254 19.66 3.84 -1.88
C ALA A 254 20.40 4.84 -2.80
N GLU A 255 20.55 4.54 -4.10
CA GLU A 255 21.20 5.42 -5.09
C GLU A 255 20.24 6.45 -5.68
N LEU A 256 18.94 6.19 -5.66
CA LEU A 256 17.90 7.17 -6.04
C LEU A 256 17.53 8.10 -4.88
N ALA A 257 17.78 7.67 -3.64
CA ALA A 257 17.47 8.48 -2.48
C ALA A 257 18.48 9.64 -2.36
N PRO A 258 18.03 10.87 -2.02
CA PRO A 258 18.94 11.96 -1.73
C PRO A 258 19.98 11.58 -0.67
N ALA A 259 21.22 12.07 -0.79
CA ALA A 259 22.30 11.74 0.15
C ALA A 259 21.95 11.98 1.63
N TRP A 260 21.03 12.92 1.92
CA TRP A 260 20.57 13.20 3.28
C TRP A 260 19.73 12.07 3.90
N SER A 261 19.12 11.21 3.08
CA SER A 261 18.26 10.10 3.53
C SER A 261 19.02 9.05 4.34
N ALA A 262 20.32 8.89 4.09
CA ALA A 262 21.20 8.02 4.87
C ALA A 262 21.22 8.40 6.37
N PHE A 263 20.94 9.66 6.70
CA PHE A 263 20.90 10.14 8.08
C PHE A 263 19.56 9.89 8.78
N VAL A 264 18.49 9.51 8.07
CA VAL A 264 17.16 9.29 8.66
C VAL A 264 17.16 8.12 9.64
N ALA A 265 17.76 6.97 9.24
CA ALA A 265 17.84 5.79 10.08
C ALA A 265 18.60 6.02 11.41
N PRO A 266 19.82 6.60 11.41
CA PRO A 266 20.50 6.92 12.66
C PRO A 266 19.76 7.99 13.49
N TRP A 267 19.09 8.96 12.87
CA TRP A 267 18.25 9.92 13.60
C TRP A 267 17.07 9.25 14.30
N LEU A 268 16.36 8.35 13.61
CA LEU A 268 15.27 7.59 14.21
C LEU A 268 15.76 6.72 15.38
N LEU A 269 16.97 6.16 15.28
CA LEU A 269 17.59 5.41 16.37
C LEU A 269 17.91 6.31 17.58
N VAL A 270 18.39 7.54 17.35
CA VAL A 270 18.61 8.54 18.41
C VAL A 270 17.28 8.90 19.08
N VAL A 271 16.23 9.20 18.31
CA VAL A 271 14.89 9.51 18.86
C VAL A 271 14.35 8.33 19.66
N ALA A 272 14.47 7.11 19.14
CA ALA A 272 14.05 5.91 19.85
C ALA A 272 14.82 5.71 21.17
N LEU A 273 16.13 5.97 21.18
CA LEU A 273 16.95 5.92 22.40
C LEU A 273 16.48 6.96 23.42
N PHE A 274 16.22 8.20 23.00
CA PHE A 274 15.66 9.23 23.87
C PHE A 274 14.29 8.84 24.42
N ALA A 275 13.42 8.26 23.59
CA ALA A 275 12.11 7.79 24.03
C ALA A 275 12.21 6.65 25.07
N VAL A 276 13.14 5.70 24.87
CA VAL A 276 13.42 4.63 25.83
C VAL A 276 14.00 5.19 27.12
N LEU A 277 14.91 6.16 27.06
CA LEU A 277 15.47 6.82 28.24
C LEU A 277 14.41 7.60 29.00
N TRP A 278 13.57 8.37 28.30
CA TRP A 278 12.47 9.14 28.88
C TRP A 278 11.45 8.23 29.56
N ARG A 279 11.03 7.14 28.90
CA ARG A 279 10.05 6.19 29.45
C ARG A 279 10.66 5.24 30.50
N GLY A 280 11.97 5.02 30.42
CA GLY A 280 12.75 4.20 31.35
C GLY A 280 13.15 4.93 32.64
N ARG A 281 13.08 6.27 32.67
CA ARG A 281 13.19 7.06 33.90
C ARG A 281 11.99 6.78 34.78
N ARG A 282 12.16 5.84 35.71
CA ARG A 282 11.26 5.69 36.86
C ARG A 282 11.23 7.02 37.61
N LEU A 283 10.09 7.69 37.64
CA LEU A 283 9.80 8.63 38.73
C LEU A 283 9.97 7.80 40.02
N GLY A 284 10.87 8.24 40.89
CA GLY A 284 11.28 7.50 42.08
C GLY A 284 10.11 7.20 43.03
N PRO A 285 10.35 6.48 44.14
CA PRO A 285 9.33 6.32 45.17
C PRO A 285 8.80 7.70 45.56
N LEU A 286 7.48 7.85 45.73
CA LEU A 286 6.92 9.05 46.32
C LEU A 286 7.64 9.25 47.66
N VAL A 287 8.42 10.33 47.74
CA VAL A 287 9.10 10.72 48.96
C VAL A 287 7.98 11.00 49.96
N PHE A 288 7.96 10.25 51.06
CA PHE A 288 7.15 10.61 52.21
C PHE A 288 7.81 11.82 52.83
N GLU A 289 7.29 13.00 52.49
CA GLU A 289 7.69 14.23 53.13
C GLU A 289 7.21 14.16 54.60
N PRO A 290 8.11 14.24 55.60
CA PRO A 290 7.70 14.24 56.98
C PRO A 290 6.88 15.50 57.23
N LEU A 291 5.57 15.34 57.39
CA LEU A 291 4.68 16.43 57.74
C LEU A 291 5.16 17.03 59.08
N PRO A 292 5.55 18.31 59.14
CA PRO A 292 6.23 18.89 60.29
C PRO A 292 5.32 19.12 61.51
N VAL A 293 4.05 18.70 61.43
CA VAL A 293 3.06 18.87 62.50
C VAL A 293 2.28 17.58 62.67
N VAL A 294 2.25 17.05 63.90
CA VAL A 294 1.36 15.95 64.29
C VAL A 294 -0.06 16.52 64.37
N VAL A 295 -0.76 16.53 63.23
CA VAL A 295 -2.17 16.89 63.18
C VAL A 295 -2.97 15.73 63.74
N LYS A 296 -3.95 16.01 64.61
CA LYS A 296 -4.85 14.95 65.12
C LYS A 296 -5.55 14.27 63.93
N SER A 297 -5.68 12.96 63.97
CA SER A 297 -6.33 12.18 62.90
C SER A 297 -7.75 12.67 62.59
N ALA A 298 -8.45 13.20 63.58
CA ALA A 298 -9.77 13.80 63.41
C ALA A 298 -9.74 15.06 62.53
N GLU A 299 -8.75 15.95 62.67
CA GLU A 299 -8.65 17.20 61.92
C GLU A 299 -8.29 16.96 60.45
N THR A 300 -7.46 15.95 60.16
CA THR A 300 -7.14 15.57 58.77
C THR A 300 -8.32 14.89 58.08
N ALA A 301 -9.09 14.08 58.80
CA ALA A 301 -10.32 13.48 58.29
C ALA A 301 -11.37 14.56 57.99
N GLU A 302 -11.55 15.52 58.88
CA GLU A 302 -12.48 16.64 58.68
C GLU A 302 -12.05 17.54 57.51
N GLY A 303 -10.77 17.92 57.44
CA GLY A 303 -10.25 18.72 56.33
C GLY A 303 -10.45 18.03 54.97
N ARG A 304 -10.20 16.72 54.90
CA ARG A 304 -10.42 15.94 53.67
C ARG A 304 -11.90 15.79 53.32
N ALA A 305 -12.76 15.64 54.32
CA ALA A 305 -14.21 15.61 54.12
C ALA A 305 -14.74 16.96 53.58
N ARG A 306 -14.26 18.09 54.12
CA ARG A 306 -14.61 19.43 53.63
C ARG A 306 -14.17 19.62 52.17
N LEU A 307 -12.96 19.20 51.82
CA LEU A 307 -12.48 19.27 50.42
C LEU A 307 -13.34 18.44 49.46
N TYR A 308 -13.78 17.25 49.86
CA TYR A 308 -14.69 16.44 49.03
C TYR A 308 -16.08 17.06 48.90
N HIS A 309 -16.57 17.72 49.95
CA HIS A 309 -17.83 18.44 49.92
C HIS A 309 -17.76 19.70 49.04
N GLU A 310 -16.72 20.51 49.18
CA GLU A 310 -16.50 21.71 48.34
C GLU A 310 -16.35 21.36 46.85
N ALA A 311 -15.75 20.21 46.54
CA ALA A 311 -15.61 19.71 45.17
C ALA A 311 -16.89 19.01 44.64
N HIS A 312 -17.93 18.84 45.46
CA HIS A 312 -19.12 18.03 45.17
C HIS A 312 -18.80 16.63 44.62
N ASP A 313 -17.69 16.02 45.04
CA ASP A 313 -17.18 14.75 44.53
C ASP A 313 -17.71 13.55 45.35
N VAL A 314 -19.02 13.29 45.19
CA VAL A 314 -19.74 12.21 45.89
C VAL A 314 -19.13 10.84 45.59
N ALA A 315 -18.65 10.63 44.36
CA ALA A 315 -18.06 9.37 43.94
C ALA A 315 -16.74 9.09 44.68
N ARG A 316 -15.86 10.09 44.77
CA ARG A 316 -14.58 9.97 45.49
C ARG A 316 -14.75 9.77 46.99
N ALA A 317 -15.73 10.46 47.58
CA ALA A 317 -16.10 10.26 48.98
C ALA A 317 -16.61 8.82 49.20
N ALA A 318 -17.48 8.33 48.32
CA ALA A 318 -18.03 6.97 48.42
C ALA A 318 -16.95 5.89 48.30
N ASP A 319 -16.03 6.02 47.35
CA ASP A 319 -14.92 5.07 47.19
C ASP A 319 -13.99 5.03 48.40
N THR A 320 -13.76 6.19 49.03
CA THR A 320 -12.91 6.30 50.21
C THR A 320 -13.57 5.65 51.43
N LEU A 321 -14.88 5.86 51.63
CA LEU A 321 -15.65 5.18 52.68
C LEU A 321 -15.70 3.67 52.46
N ARG A 322 -15.93 3.22 51.22
CA ARG A 322 -15.94 1.78 50.88
C ARG A 322 -14.61 1.13 51.21
N ALA A 323 -13.51 1.71 50.72
CA ALA A 323 -12.18 1.16 50.94
C ALA A 323 -11.85 1.08 52.43
N GLY A 324 -12.17 2.11 53.20
CA GLY A 324 -11.97 2.10 54.66
C GLY A 324 -12.81 1.02 55.36
N THR A 325 -14.07 0.86 54.95
CA THR A 325 -15.00 -0.13 55.52
C THR A 325 -14.53 -1.56 55.22
N VAL A 326 -14.15 -1.85 53.98
CA VAL A 326 -13.63 -3.16 53.56
C VAL A 326 -12.36 -3.51 54.34
N VAL A 327 -11.45 -2.56 54.55
CA VAL A 327 -10.22 -2.78 55.33
C VAL A 327 -10.53 -3.10 56.80
N ARG A 328 -11.47 -2.38 57.44
CA ARG A 328 -11.87 -2.64 58.83
C ARG A 328 -12.58 -3.99 58.97
N LEU A 329 -13.55 -4.27 58.10
CA LEU A 329 -14.25 -5.56 58.07
C LEU A 329 -13.29 -6.72 57.81
N ALA A 330 -12.32 -6.57 56.91
CA ALA A 330 -11.30 -7.59 56.66
C ALA A 330 -10.43 -7.85 57.90
N ALA A 331 -10.09 -6.80 58.66
CA ALA A 331 -9.33 -6.92 59.90
C ALA A 331 -10.16 -7.63 61.00
N ASP A 332 -11.40 -7.20 61.21
CA ASP A 332 -12.30 -7.74 62.24
C ASP A 332 -12.64 -9.21 61.96
N LEU A 333 -12.90 -9.56 60.70
CA LEU A 333 -13.23 -10.92 60.24
C LEU A 333 -12.00 -11.79 59.93
N ARG A 334 -10.78 -11.26 60.11
CA ARG A 334 -9.48 -11.93 59.84
C ARG A 334 -9.37 -12.52 58.42
N VAL A 335 -9.85 -11.79 57.43
CA VAL A 335 -9.75 -12.17 56.01
C VAL A 335 -8.32 -11.85 55.51
N GLY A 336 -7.68 -12.79 54.81
CA GLY A 336 -6.27 -12.68 54.43
C GLY A 336 -5.93 -11.46 53.58
N ALA A 337 -4.67 -11.00 53.62
CA ALA A 337 -4.20 -9.74 53.01
C ALA A 337 -4.31 -9.63 51.46
N GLY A 338 -4.79 -10.66 50.78
CA GLY A 338 -5.04 -10.68 49.33
C GLY A 338 -6.51 -10.80 48.95
N ALA A 339 -7.42 -10.69 49.92
CA ALA A 339 -8.85 -10.85 49.72
C ALA A 339 -9.48 -9.63 49.04
N ASP A 340 -10.35 -9.88 48.07
CA ASP A 340 -11.12 -8.85 47.38
C ASP A 340 -12.39 -8.48 48.16
N THR A 341 -13.06 -7.42 47.75
CA THR A 341 -14.33 -6.93 48.34
C THR A 341 -15.39 -8.03 48.42
N VAL A 342 -15.41 -8.95 47.44
CA VAL A 342 -16.34 -10.09 47.41
C VAL A 342 -16.04 -11.09 48.52
N ASP A 343 -14.76 -11.35 48.80
CA ASP A 343 -14.34 -12.28 49.86
C ASP A 343 -14.68 -11.72 51.25
N VAL A 344 -14.51 -10.40 51.44
CA VAL A 344 -14.88 -9.71 52.67
C VAL A 344 -16.40 -9.71 52.86
N ALA A 345 -17.18 -9.48 51.79
CA ALA A 345 -18.64 -9.57 51.84
C ALA A 345 -19.12 -10.98 52.18
N ALA A 346 -18.46 -12.02 51.64
CA ALA A 346 -18.78 -13.42 51.94
C ALA A 346 -18.41 -13.81 53.38
N ALA A 347 -17.34 -13.23 53.94
CA ALA A 347 -17.01 -13.39 55.34
C ALA A 347 -18.04 -12.71 56.25
N ALA A 348 -18.45 -11.47 55.93
CA ALA A 348 -19.45 -10.72 56.69
C ALA A 348 -20.83 -11.41 56.66
N ALA A 349 -21.24 -11.92 55.49
CA ALA A 349 -22.50 -12.66 55.34
C ALA A 349 -22.55 -13.90 56.25
N ARG A 350 -21.45 -14.67 56.30
CA ARG A 350 -21.33 -15.83 57.21
C ARG A 350 -21.30 -15.42 58.68
N HIS A 351 -20.64 -14.31 59.00
CA HIS A 351 -20.54 -13.83 60.38
C HIS A 351 -21.85 -13.29 60.93
N LEU A 352 -22.75 -12.77 60.08
CA LEU A 352 -24.03 -12.17 60.49
C LEU A 352 -25.26 -13.03 60.17
N ASP A 353 -25.08 -14.28 59.73
CA ASP A 353 -26.16 -15.15 59.23
C ASP A 353 -27.05 -14.46 58.17
N SER A 354 -26.41 -13.69 57.28
CA SER A 354 -27.05 -12.96 56.19
C SER A 354 -26.67 -13.53 54.81
N THR A 355 -27.25 -13.00 53.73
CA THR A 355 -26.95 -13.47 52.37
C THR A 355 -25.83 -12.65 51.72
N LEU A 356 -25.01 -13.31 50.89
CA LEU A 356 -23.96 -12.64 50.12
C LEU A 356 -24.51 -11.53 49.20
N PRO A 357 -25.62 -11.72 48.46
CA PRO A 357 -26.22 -10.65 47.67
C PRO A 357 -26.60 -9.41 48.48
N ASP A 358 -27.12 -9.59 49.70
CA ASP A 358 -27.46 -8.46 50.57
C ASP A 358 -26.22 -7.68 51.03
N MET A 359 -25.16 -8.38 51.40
CA MET A 359 -23.88 -7.76 51.79
C MET A 359 -23.21 -7.03 50.63
N LEU A 360 -23.23 -7.62 49.44
CA LEU A 360 -22.72 -6.98 48.23
C LEU A 360 -23.55 -5.76 47.83
N ARG A 361 -24.89 -5.82 47.99
CA ARG A 361 -25.76 -4.67 47.74
C ARG A 361 -25.41 -3.50 48.64
N ILE A 362 -25.12 -3.73 49.91
CA ILE A 362 -24.71 -2.68 50.85
C ILE A 362 -23.31 -2.15 50.49
N LEU A 363 -22.32 -3.02 50.29
CA LEU A 363 -20.93 -2.59 50.06
C LEU A 363 -20.69 -1.98 48.68
N GLN A 364 -21.39 -2.43 47.64
CA GLN A 364 -21.20 -1.98 46.25
C GLN A 364 -22.15 -0.87 45.83
N HIS A 365 -23.06 -0.44 46.70
CA HIS A 365 -23.94 0.70 46.40
C HIS A 365 -23.13 1.95 46.01
N ARG A 366 -23.64 2.71 45.04
CA ARG A 366 -23.03 3.96 44.57
C ARG A 366 -24.01 5.10 44.78
N PRO A 367 -23.84 5.92 45.82
CA PRO A 367 -24.72 7.06 46.06
C PRO A 367 -24.56 8.10 44.94
N GLY A 368 -25.67 8.61 44.42
CA GLY A 368 -25.69 9.64 43.38
C GLY A 368 -25.81 11.07 43.93
N THR A 369 -26.21 11.21 45.19
CA THR A 369 -26.42 12.52 45.85
C THR A 369 -25.77 12.57 47.23
N GLU A 370 -25.50 13.77 47.74
CA GLU A 370 -24.89 13.96 49.08
C GLU A 370 -25.78 13.38 50.21
N SER A 371 -27.10 13.55 50.13
CA SER A 371 -28.04 13.01 51.11
C SER A 371 -28.12 11.47 51.08
N GLU A 372 -27.90 10.88 49.92
CA GLU A 372 -27.78 9.43 49.76
C GLU A 372 -26.43 8.91 50.28
N LEU A 373 -25.35 9.64 50.06
CA LEU A 373 -24.02 9.33 50.59
C LEU A 373 -24.02 9.29 52.13
N VAL A 374 -24.67 10.26 52.78
CA VAL A 374 -24.76 10.29 54.25
C VAL A 374 -25.56 9.11 54.80
N ARG A 375 -26.69 8.77 54.17
CA ARG A 375 -27.49 7.59 54.55
C ARG A 375 -26.68 6.30 54.38
N TRP A 376 -26.03 6.15 53.24
CA TRP A 376 -25.19 4.98 52.97
C TRP A 376 -23.99 4.88 53.92
N ALA A 377 -23.37 6.00 54.29
CA ALA A 377 -22.30 6.02 55.29
C ALA A 377 -22.78 5.52 56.67
N GLN A 378 -24.01 5.88 57.06
CA GLN A 378 -24.63 5.38 58.29
C GLN A 378 -24.90 3.87 58.23
N ASP A 379 -25.33 3.36 57.06
CA ASP A 379 -25.52 1.92 56.83
C ASP A 379 -24.20 1.15 56.94
N LEU A 380 -23.11 1.68 56.38
CA LEU A 380 -21.77 1.09 56.52
C LEU A 380 -21.30 1.05 57.98
N VAL A 381 -21.50 2.12 58.74
CA VAL A 381 -21.15 2.16 60.17
C VAL A 381 -22.02 1.19 60.98
N ARG A 382 -23.30 1.03 60.63
CA ARG A 382 -24.17 0.05 61.28
C ARG A 382 -23.66 -1.37 61.01
N LEU A 383 -23.31 -1.69 59.77
CA LEU A 383 -22.75 -2.98 59.39
C LEU A 383 -21.45 -3.27 60.16
N GLU A 384 -20.54 -2.30 60.27
CA GLU A 384 -19.30 -2.46 61.07
C GLU A 384 -19.60 -2.77 62.54
N LYS A 385 -20.57 -2.06 63.14
CA LYS A 385 -20.97 -2.30 64.54
C LYS A 385 -21.61 -3.66 64.75
N GLU A 386 -22.45 -4.12 63.81
CA GLU A 386 -23.06 -5.45 63.88
C GLU A 386 -22.00 -6.55 63.83
N VAL A 387 -20.98 -6.40 62.98
CA VAL A 387 -19.86 -7.35 62.89
C VAL A 387 -19.04 -7.37 64.18
N GLN A 388 -18.83 -6.22 64.83
CA GLN A 388 -18.05 -6.12 66.07
C GLN A 388 -18.82 -6.60 67.32
N ALA A 389 -20.15 -6.51 67.31
CA ALA A 389 -20.99 -6.86 68.45
C ALA A 389 -21.21 -8.37 68.64
N ARG A 390 -20.90 -9.18 67.62
CA ARG A 390 -21.10 -10.62 67.59
C ARG A 390 -19.76 -11.34 67.61
#